data_AF-A0A535LL91-F1
#
_entry.id   AF-A0A535LL91-F1
#
_cell.length_a   1.000
_cell.length_b   1.000
_cell.length_c   1.000
_cell.angle_alpha   90.00
_cell.angle_beta   90.00
_cell.angle_gamma   90.00
#
_symmetry.space_group_name_H-M   'P 1'
#
loop_
_entity.id
_entity.type
_entity.pdbx_description
1 polymer ?
#
loop_
_entity_poly.entity_id
_entity_poly.type
_entity_poly.pdbx_seq_one_letter_code
_entity_poly.pdbx_strand_id
1 'polypeptide(L)' 'MASVPATYANDFFDITTGNNTADPSIPGYPATTGWDPVTGLGTPNAANLVPDLVKAVKGG' A
#
# COMPACT_ATOMS: atom_id res chain seq x y z
N MET A 1 -14.25 5.40 8.32
CA MET A 1 -13.09 4.73 8.93
C MET A 1 -12.05 4.36 7.85
N ALA A 2 -11.55 5.33 7.07
CA ALA A 2 -10.60 5.06 5.96
C ALA A 2 -9.34 5.95 6.01
N SER A 3 -9.21 6.77 7.06
CA SER A 3 -8.19 7.82 7.17
C SER A 3 -7.42 7.74 8.50
N VAL A 4 -7.02 6.53 8.90
CA VAL A 4 -6.07 6.38 10.01
C VAL A 4 -4.75 5.87 9.42
N PRO A 5 -3.77 6.75 9.13
CA PRO A 5 -2.51 6.37 8.50
C PRO A 5 -1.69 5.33 9.29
N ALA A 6 -1.95 5.16 10.59
CA ALA A 6 -1.23 4.22 11.44
C ALA A 6 -1.66 2.74 11.28
N THR A 7 -2.88 2.43 10.81
CA THR A 7 -3.32 1.03 10.63
C THR A 7 -2.75 0.39 9.38
N TYR A 8 -2.55 1.16 8.30
CA TYR A 8 -2.08 0.62 7.03
C TYR A 8 -0.66 0.03 7.05
N ALA A 9 0.22 0.53 7.93
CA ALA A 9 1.60 0.04 7.99
C ALA A 9 1.72 -1.44 8.40
N ASN A 10 0.74 -1.98 9.12
CA ASN A 10 0.68 -3.42 9.46
C ASN A 10 -0.15 -4.23 8.46
N ASP A 11 -1.05 -3.58 7.74
CA ASP A 11 -1.95 -4.22 6.78
C ASP A 11 -1.30 -4.44 5.42
N PHE A 12 -0.22 -3.74 5.11
CA PHE A 12 0.47 -3.81 3.82
C PHE A 12 1.98 -3.99 4.00
N PHE A 13 2.55 -4.84 3.16
CA PHE A 13 3.99 -4.91 2.94
C PHE A 13 4.38 -3.87 1.90
N ASP A 14 5.00 -2.78 2.38
CA ASP A 14 5.49 -1.66 1.58
C ASP A 14 6.69 -2.07 0.71
N ILE A 15 6.55 -1.91 -0.60
CA ILE A 15 7.60 -2.23 -1.58
C ILE A 15 8.34 -0.93 -1.89
N THR A 16 9.58 -0.81 -1.38
CA THR A 16 10.35 0.45 -1.45
C THR A 16 11.45 0.44 -2.50
N THR A 17 11.55 -0.63 -3.29
CA THR A 17 12.62 -0.81 -4.28
C THR A 17 12.06 -1.29 -5.62
N GLY A 18 12.57 -0.72 -6.71
CA GLY A 18 12.13 -1.01 -8.07
C GLY A 18 11.57 0.25 -8.75
N ASN A 19 11.07 0.07 -9.97
CA ASN A 19 10.39 1.11 -10.74
C ASN A 19 9.44 0.45 -11.77
N ASN A 20 8.57 1.24 -12.38
CA ASN A 20 7.70 0.80 -13.48
C ASN A 20 8.16 1.30 -14.86
N THR A 21 9.45 1.57 -15.05
CA THR A 21 9.99 1.94 -16.37
C THR A 21 9.99 0.72 -17.29
N ALA A 22 9.05 0.72 -18.25
CA ALA A 22 8.96 -0.31 -19.28
C ALA A 22 9.74 0.04 -20.55
N ASP A 23 9.82 1.33 -20.89
CA ASP A 23 10.58 1.87 -22.01
C ASP A 23 11.62 2.87 -21.48
N PRO A 24 12.93 2.68 -21.72
CA PRO A 24 13.98 3.60 -21.26
C PRO A 24 13.84 5.05 -21.77
N SER A 25 13.12 5.27 -22.87
CA SER A 25 12.86 6.60 -23.42
C SER A 25 11.70 7.32 -22.73
N ILE A 26 10.89 6.61 -21.94
CA ILE A 26 9.75 7.16 -21.20
C ILE A 26 10.03 6.99 -19.69
N PRO A 27 10.34 8.07 -18.96
CA PRO A 27 10.59 7.99 -17.53
C PRO A 27 9.39 7.38 -16.79
N GLY A 28 9.66 6.33 -16.01
CA GLY A 28 8.71 5.76 -15.06
C GLY A 28 8.82 6.42 -13.69
N TYR A 29 8.20 5.81 -12.70
CA TYR A 29 8.24 6.22 -11.30
C TYR A 29 9.06 5.22 -10.48
N PRO A 30 9.86 5.68 -9.50
CA PRO A 30 10.47 4.81 -8.53
C PRO A 30 9.44 4.36 -7.48
N ALA A 31 9.62 3.14 -6.97
CA ALA A 31 8.96 2.71 -5.74
C ALA A 31 9.58 3.45 -4.53
N THR A 32 8.77 3.83 -3.54
CA THR A 32 9.21 4.66 -2.40
C THR A 32 8.46 4.30 -1.13
N THR A 33 8.97 4.68 0.03
CA THR A 33 8.27 4.47 1.31
C THR A 33 6.89 5.10 1.33
N GLY A 34 5.89 4.31 1.75
CA GLY A 34 4.50 4.71 1.85
C GLY A 34 3.73 4.42 0.57
N TRP A 35 2.83 5.33 0.19
CA TRP A 35 2.11 5.18 -1.07
C TRP A 35 2.98 5.61 -2.25
N ASP A 36 3.03 4.80 -3.30
CA ASP A 36 3.69 5.14 -4.55
C ASP A 36 2.87 4.72 -5.80
N PRO A 37 3.15 5.28 -6.99
CA PRO A 37 2.43 4.94 -8.23
C PRO A 37 2.91 3.65 -8.91
N VAL A 38 3.79 2.87 -8.27
CA VAL A 38 4.30 1.59 -8.74
C VAL A 38 3.53 0.44 -8.08
N THR A 39 3.32 0.51 -6.77
CA THR A 39 2.75 -0.56 -5.94
C THR A 39 1.64 -0.10 -5.00
N GLY A 40 1.28 1.19 -5.00
CA GLY A 40 0.29 1.73 -4.08
C GLY A 40 0.81 1.70 -2.65
N LEU A 41 0.05 1.13 -1.72
CA LEU A 41 0.50 0.87 -0.34
C LEU A 41 1.38 -0.39 -0.23
N GLY A 42 1.57 -1.13 -1.32
CA GLY A 42 2.24 -2.42 -1.35
C GLY A 42 1.27 -3.61 -1.31
N THR A 43 1.77 -4.77 -0.88
CA THR A 43 1.00 -6.03 -0.92
C THR A 43 0.20 -6.23 0.37
N PRO A 44 -1.10 -6.56 0.32
CA PRO A 44 -1.89 -6.73 1.52
C PRO A 44 -1.46 -7.96 2.34
N ASN A 45 -1.33 -7.76 3.66
CA ASN A 45 -1.26 -8.82 4.66
C ASN A 45 -2.68 -9.17 5.12
N ALA A 46 -3.28 -10.18 4.48
CA ALA A 46 -4.67 -10.56 4.73
C ALA A 46 -4.97 -10.95 6.19
N ALA A 47 -3.99 -11.46 6.93
CA ALA A 47 -4.16 -11.83 8.34
C ALA A 47 -4.43 -10.61 9.23
N ASN A 48 -3.91 -9.43 8.85
CA ASN A 48 -4.12 -8.17 9.57
C ASN A 48 -5.28 -7.38 8.96
N LEU A 49 -5.30 -7.25 7.64
CA LEU A 49 -6.24 -6.40 6.91
C LEU A 49 -7.69 -6.85 7.08
N VAL A 50 -7.98 -8.16 7.04
CA VAL A 50 -9.36 -8.66 7.10
C VAL A 50 -10.02 -8.36 8.46
N PRO A 51 -9.41 -8.68 9.61
CA PRO A 51 -9.94 -8.28 10.92
C PRO A 51 -10.16 -6.77 11.05
N ASP A 52 -9.23 -5.96 10.57
CA ASP A 52 -9.30 -4.50 10.68
C ASP A 52 -10.42 -3.91 9.82
N LEU A 53 -10.65 -4.45 8.62
CA LEU A 53 -11.81 -4.10 7.79
C LEU A 53 -13.13 -4.48 8.47
N VAL A 54 -13.22 -5.68 9.06
CA VAL A 54 -14.42 -6.11 9.81
C VAL A 54 -14.71 -5.16 10.97
N LYS A 55 -13.67 -4.72 11.69
CA LYS A 55 -13.80 -3.74 12.78
C LYS A 55 -14.22 -2.36 12.26
N ALA A 56 -13.64 -1.91 11.14
CA ALA A 56 -13.94 -0.62 10.54
C ALA A 56 -15.40 -0.49 10.08
N VAL A 57 -16.00 -1.59 9.60
CA VAL A 57 -17.42 -1.64 9.17
C VAL A 57 -18.37 -1.74 10.36
N LYS A 58 -17.98 -2.41 11.45
CA LYS A 58 -18.83 -2.60 12.65
C LYS A 58 -18.81 -1.42 13.63
N GLY A 59 -17.79 -0.57 13.57
CA GLY A 59 -17.66 0.63 14.40
C GLY A 59 -18.15 1.92 13.75
N GLY A 60 -18.92 1.82 12.65
CA GLY A 60 -19.54 2.93 11.93
C GLY A 60 -21.01 3.13 12.28
#